data_AF-A0AAI9Z4K7-F1
#
_entry.id   AF-A0AAI9Z4K7-F1
#
_cell.length_a   1.000
_cell.length_b   1.000
_cell.length_c   1.000
_cell.angle_alpha   90.00
_cell.angle_beta   90.00
_cell.angle_gamma   90.00
#
_symmetry.space_group_name_H-M   'P 1'
#
loop_
_entity.id
_entity.type
_entity.pdbx_description
1 polymer ?
#
loop_
_entity_poly.entity_id
_entity_poly.type
_entity_poly.pdbx_seq_one_letter_code
_entity_poly.pdbx_strand_id
1 'polypeptide(L)'
;MKPAAAIFAILSSVSLAVAGEIGGPKEEEKLSRGPLPLHQLPECWQGCLQSENHWYRPDINKVSVYYFCVDPLFDTRFWSLHALATCTAGACSKAEAYVAQDWYFDICQMN
;
A
#
# COMPACT_ATOMS: atom_id res chain seq x y z
N MET A 1 53.81 16.90 -15.83
CA MET A 1 52.57 17.64 -16.08
C MET A 1 51.40 16.83 -15.52
N LYS A 2 50.67 17.36 -14.53
CA LYS A 2 49.50 16.70 -13.89
C LYS A 2 48.21 17.23 -14.54
N PRO A 3 47.17 16.42 -14.75
CA PRO A 3 45.90 16.95 -15.22
C PRO A 3 45.16 17.63 -14.06
N ALA A 4 44.73 18.87 -14.28
CA ALA A 4 43.80 19.57 -13.40
C ALA A 4 42.38 19.14 -13.79
N ALA A 5 41.75 18.34 -12.94
CA ALA A 5 40.32 18.09 -13.02
C ALA A 5 39.60 19.23 -12.27
N ALA A 6 38.85 20.07 -12.97
CA ALA A 6 37.92 21.00 -12.36
C ALA A 6 36.50 20.56 -12.72
N ILE A 7 35.81 20.08 -11.69
CA ILE A 7 34.50 19.46 -11.71
C ILE A 7 33.43 20.55 -11.91
N PHE A 8 32.61 20.41 -12.95
CA PHE A 8 31.37 21.17 -13.11
C PHE A 8 30.37 20.72 -12.04
N ALA A 9 30.27 21.45 -10.93
CA ALA A 9 29.21 21.27 -9.95
C ALA A 9 27.99 22.10 -10.37
N ILE A 10 27.16 21.55 -11.26
CA ILE A 10 25.80 22.05 -11.47
C ILE A 10 24.98 21.52 -10.28
N LEU A 11 24.88 22.33 -9.23
CA LEU A 11 23.92 22.11 -8.14
C LEU A 11 22.52 22.37 -8.71
N SER A 12 21.96 21.36 -9.38
CA SER A 12 20.53 21.30 -9.64
C SER A 12 19.83 21.19 -8.29
N SER A 13 19.36 22.32 -7.78
CA SER A 13 18.40 22.42 -6.69
C SER A 13 17.11 21.76 -7.15
N VAL A 14 17.02 20.44 -7.02
CA VAL A 14 15.77 19.72 -7.14
C VAL A 14 14.96 20.15 -5.93
N SER A 15 14.06 21.12 -6.13
CA SER A 15 12.92 21.31 -5.25
C SER A 15 12.21 19.96 -5.20
N LEU A 16 12.44 19.19 -4.13
CA LEU A 16 11.52 18.13 -3.74
C LEU A 16 10.19 18.83 -3.51
N ALA A 17 9.38 18.88 -4.56
CA ALA A 17 7.96 19.10 -4.43
C ALA A 17 7.51 18.06 -3.40
N VAL A 18 7.05 18.55 -2.24
CA VAL A 18 6.28 17.77 -1.29
C VAL A 18 5.11 17.22 -2.09
N ALA A 19 5.24 15.97 -2.55
CA ALA A 19 4.10 15.20 -2.98
C ALA A 19 3.18 15.17 -1.78
N GLY A 20 2.02 15.84 -1.89
CA GLY A 20 1.04 15.91 -0.82
C GLY A 20 0.81 14.52 -0.23
N GLU A 21 0.76 14.44 1.10
CA GLU A 21 0.54 13.21 1.84
C GLU A 21 -0.60 12.44 1.17
N ILE A 22 -0.27 11.32 0.52
CA ILE A 22 -1.27 10.38 0.04
C ILE A 22 -1.84 9.78 1.31
N GLY A 23 -3.00 10.30 1.73
CA GLY A 23 -3.62 10.13 3.05
C GLY A 23 -3.28 8.80 3.68
N GLY A 24 -2.33 8.83 4.61
CA GLY A 24 -2.03 7.71 5.48
C GLY A 24 -2.94 7.73 6.71
N PRO A 25 -2.82 6.73 7.58
CA PRO A 25 -3.48 6.73 8.88
C PRO A 25 -3.15 8.02 9.67
N LYS A 26 -4.16 8.68 10.25
CA LYS A 26 -3.95 9.93 11.01
C LYS A 26 -3.23 9.71 12.34
N GLU A 27 -3.36 8.52 12.92
CA GLU A 27 -2.82 8.12 14.22
C GLU A 27 -2.20 6.72 14.12
N GLU A 28 -1.06 6.61 13.43
CA GLU A 28 -0.39 5.33 13.15
C GLU A 28 -0.12 4.48 14.41
N GLU A 29 0.15 5.12 15.55
CA GLU A 29 0.41 4.45 16.82
C GLU A 29 -0.79 3.70 17.39
N LYS A 30 -2.02 4.07 16.98
CA LYS A 30 -3.27 3.43 17.43
C LYS A 30 -3.69 2.27 16.53
N LEU A 31 -3.01 2.04 15.42
CA LEU A 31 -3.29 0.91 14.55
C LEU A 31 -2.98 -0.42 15.23
N SER A 32 -3.87 -1.38 15.00
CA SER A 32 -3.71 -2.73 15.54
C SER A 32 -2.42 -3.37 15.05
N ARG A 33 -1.73 -4.08 15.96
CA ARG A 33 -0.60 -4.96 15.63
C ARG A 33 -1.06 -6.40 15.36
N GLY A 34 -2.36 -6.67 15.48
CA GLY A 34 -2.98 -7.94 15.14
C GLY A 34 -3.20 -8.12 13.63
N PRO A 35 -3.66 -9.31 13.22
CA PRO A 35 -3.86 -9.66 11.81
C PRO A 35 -4.97 -8.84 11.16
N LEU A 36 -4.97 -8.79 9.82
CA LEU A 36 -6.06 -8.20 9.06
C LEU A 36 -7.37 -9.01 9.25
N PRO A 37 -8.52 -8.36 9.47
CA PRO A 37 -9.81 -9.04 9.58
C PRO A 37 -10.38 -9.38 8.20
N LEU A 38 -9.66 -10.19 7.41
CA LEU A 38 -9.99 -10.49 6.00
C LEU A 38 -11.39 -11.09 5.80
N HIS A 39 -11.91 -11.80 6.81
CA HIS A 39 -13.24 -12.39 6.81
C HIS A 39 -14.38 -11.36 6.70
N GLN A 40 -14.11 -10.07 6.94
CA GLN A 40 -15.08 -8.98 6.83
C GLN A 40 -15.26 -8.49 5.38
N LEU A 41 -14.34 -8.86 4.48
CA LEU A 41 -14.41 -8.48 3.08
C LEU A 41 -15.39 -9.36 2.30
N PRO A 42 -15.91 -8.90 1.15
CA PRO A 42 -16.66 -9.75 0.23
C PRO A 42 -15.86 -10.99 -0.20
N GLU A 43 -16.53 -12.10 -0.50
CA GLU A 43 -15.86 -13.36 -0.88
C GLU A 43 -14.95 -13.20 -2.11
N CYS A 44 -15.33 -12.36 -3.09
CA CYS A 44 -14.51 -12.08 -4.26
C CYS A 44 -13.15 -11.46 -3.88
N TRP A 45 -13.15 -10.55 -2.90
CA TRP A 45 -11.94 -9.91 -2.38
C TRP A 45 -11.11 -10.90 -1.58
N GLN A 46 -11.74 -11.69 -0.71
CA GLN A 46 -11.06 -12.74 0.03
C GLN A 46 -10.34 -13.71 -0.93
N GLY A 47 -11.02 -14.13 -2.01
CA GLY A 47 -10.44 -14.98 -3.05
C GLY A 47 -9.20 -14.35 -3.71
N CYS A 48 -9.31 -13.10 -4.15
CA CYS A 48 -8.20 -12.39 -4.79
C CYS A 48 -7.00 -12.13 -3.86
N LEU A 49 -7.27 -11.80 -2.59
CA LEU A 49 -6.22 -11.61 -1.59
C LEU A 49 -5.41 -12.90 -1.40
N GLN A 50 -6.08 -14.06 -1.41
CA GLN A 50 -5.42 -15.35 -1.29
C GLN A 50 -4.70 -15.78 -2.59
N SER A 51 -5.31 -15.57 -3.76
CA SER A 51 -4.69 -15.95 -5.04
C SER A 51 -3.40 -15.15 -5.30
N GLU A 52 -3.43 -13.86 -5.01
CA GLU A 52 -2.31 -12.94 -5.27
C GLU A 52 -1.33 -12.82 -4.10
N ASN A 53 -1.53 -13.58 -3.01
CA ASN A 53 -0.68 -13.48 -1.82
C ASN A 53 0.80 -13.77 -2.11
N HIS A 54 1.09 -14.62 -3.08
CA HIS A 54 2.45 -14.95 -3.47
C HIS A 54 3.25 -13.75 -4.02
N TRP A 55 2.57 -12.70 -4.48
CA TRP A 55 3.18 -11.43 -4.89
C TRP A 55 3.38 -10.44 -3.74
N TYR A 56 2.82 -10.72 -2.56
CA TYR A 56 2.86 -9.83 -1.39
C TYR A 56 3.83 -10.35 -0.33
N ARG A 57 4.99 -9.70 -0.22
CA ARG A 57 6.14 -10.19 0.57
C ARG A 57 6.10 -10.05 2.11
N PRO A 58 5.02 -9.55 2.73
CA PRO A 58 4.74 -9.77 4.17
C PRO A 58 3.87 -10.99 4.51
N ASP A 59 3.24 -11.64 3.51
CA ASP A 59 2.14 -12.63 3.67
C ASP A 59 0.86 -11.98 4.24
N ILE A 60 -0.20 -11.89 3.41
CA ILE A 60 -1.46 -11.23 3.75
C ILE A 60 -2.16 -11.86 4.97
N ASN A 61 -1.89 -13.14 5.21
CA ASN A 61 -2.47 -13.88 6.34
C ASN A 61 -1.75 -13.62 7.67
N LYS A 62 -0.58 -12.96 7.63
CA LYS A 62 0.26 -12.70 8.80
C LYS A 62 0.54 -11.22 9.01
N VAL A 63 0.38 -10.40 7.98
CA VAL A 63 0.63 -8.98 8.07
C VAL A 63 -0.29 -8.33 9.12
N SER A 64 0.29 -7.42 9.89
CA SER A 64 -0.48 -6.63 10.85
C SER A 64 -1.23 -5.50 10.15
N VAL A 65 -2.34 -5.04 10.76
CA VAL A 65 -3.05 -3.83 10.29
C VAL A 65 -2.08 -2.65 10.16
N TYR A 66 -1.23 -2.42 11.15
CA TYR A 66 -0.20 -1.37 11.06
C TYR A 66 0.67 -1.47 9.81
N TYR A 67 1.28 -2.63 9.56
CA TYR A 67 2.20 -2.77 8.42
C TYR A 67 1.45 -2.61 7.09
N PHE A 68 0.23 -3.14 7.01
CA PHE A 68 -0.60 -3.03 5.84
C PHE A 68 -1.00 -1.57 5.53
N CYS A 69 -1.41 -0.81 6.54
CA CYS A 69 -1.91 0.56 6.39
C CYS A 69 -0.81 1.61 6.27
N VAL A 70 0.30 1.47 7.01
CA VAL A 70 1.45 2.39 6.93
C VAL A 70 2.29 2.08 5.70
N ASP A 71 2.36 0.80 5.32
CA ASP A 71 3.07 0.32 4.13
C ASP A 71 4.53 0.83 4.05
N PRO A 72 5.36 0.57 5.08
CA PRO A 72 6.66 1.22 5.23
C PRO A 72 7.65 0.89 4.10
N LEU A 73 7.46 -0.23 3.41
CA LEU A 73 8.30 -0.69 2.30
C LEU A 73 7.60 -0.57 0.94
N PHE A 74 6.41 0.02 0.89
CA PHE A 74 5.56 0.11 -0.31
C PHE A 74 5.08 -1.25 -0.87
N ASP A 75 5.25 -2.34 -0.12
CA ASP A 75 4.82 -3.69 -0.52
C ASP A 75 3.31 -3.73 -0.80
N THR A 76 2.51 -3.13 0.08
CA THR A 76 1.04 -3.11 -0.04
C THR A 76 0.62 -2.29 -1.24
N ARG A 77 1.21 -1.12 -1.44
CA ARG A 77 0.92 -0.23 -2.57
C ARG A 77 1.27 -0.89 -3.90
N PHE A 78 2.46 -1.46 -4.05
CA PHE A 78 2.84 -2.09 -5.31
C PHE A 78 1.96 -3.31 -5.61
N TRP A 79 1.72 -4.16 -4.62
CA TRP A 79 0.86 -5.32 -4.80
C TRP A 79 -0.59 -4.94 -5.12
N SER A 80 -1.15 -3.97 -4.38
CA SER A 80 -2.53 -3.51 -4.54
C SER A 80 -2.79 -2.89 -5.92
N LEU A 81 -1.87 -2.06 -6.42
CA LEU A 81 -1.99 -1.39 -7.73
C LEU A 81 -1.74 -2.31 -8.93
N HIS A 82 -1.24 -3.53 -8.70
CA HIS A 82 -0.90 -4.47 -9.76
C HIS A 82 -1.69 -5.78 -9.65
N ALA A 83 -1.12 -6.78 -8.97
CA ALA A 83 -1.67 -8.13 -8.94
C ALA A 83 -3.10 -8.13 -8.38
N LEU A 84 -3.32 -7.46 -7.24
CA LEU A 84 -4.63 -7.43 -6.59
C LEU A 84 -5.66 -6.66 -7.42
N ALA A 85 -5.33 -5.47 -7.94
CA ALA A 85 -6.22 -4.69 -8.79
C ALA A 85 -6.68 -5.46 -10.04
N THR A 86 -5.76 -6.22 -10.65
CA THR A 86 -6.09 -7.04 -11.83
C THR A 86 -7.09 -8.14 -11.47
N CYS A 87 -6.86 -8.83 -10.35
CA CYS A 87 -7.79 -9.88 -9.89
C CYS A 87 -9.17 -9.31 -9.55
N THR A 88 -9.22 -8.25 -8.73
CA THR A 88 -10.50 -7.70 -8.25
C THR A 88 -11.30 -7.05 -9.37
N ALA A 89 -10.66 -6.46 -10.38
CA ALA A 89 -11.36 -5.97 -11.57
C ALA A 89 -12.05 -7.08 -12.39
N GLY A 90 -11.54 -8.31 -12.34
CA GLY A 90 -12.13 -9.46 -13.03
C GLY A 90 -13.11 -10.28 -12.19
N ALA A 91 -12.97 -10.26 -10.86
CA ALA A 91 -13.73 -11.13 -9.95
C ALA A 91 -14.82 -10.40 -9.15
N CYS A 92 -14.69 -9.09 -8.93
CA CYS A 92 -15.57 -8.34 -8.03
C CYS A 92 -16.47 -7.35 -8.77
N SER A 93 -17.68 -7.16 -8.25
CA SER A 93 -18.57 -6.09 -8.69
C SER A 93 -18.13 -4.72 -8.15
N LYS A 94 -18.66 -3.66 -8.75
CA LYS A 94 -18.44 -2.28 -8.27
C LYS A 94 -18.95 -2.07 -6.83
N ALA A 95 -20.06 -2.72 -6.46
CA ALA A 95 -20.61 -2.62 -5.11
C ALA A 95 -19.66 -3.23 -4.08
N GLU A 96 -19.07 -4.40 -4.38
CA GLU A 96 -18.08 -5.05 -3.52
C GLU A 96 -16.78 -4.26 -3.42
N ALA A 97 -16.39 -3.55 -4.49
CA ALA A 97 -15.25 -2.63 -4.44
C ALA A 97 -15.46 -1.48 -3.44
N TYR A 98 -16.68 -0.94 -3.32
CA TYR A 98 -17.00 0.07 -2.31
C TYR A 98 -16.96 -0.50 -0.89
N VAL A 99 -17.50 -1.71 -0.67
CA VAL A 99 -17.40 -2.38 0.63
C VAL A 99 -15.94 -2.59 1.05
N ALA A 100 -15.07 -2.99 0.12
CA ALA A 100 -13.65 -3.15 0.40
C ALA A 100 -12.92 -1.82 0.65
N GLN A 101 -13.33 -0.75 -0.03
CA GLN A 101 -12.81 0.60 0.22
C GLN A 101 -13.20 1.10 1.61
N ASP A 102 -14.46 0.96 2.01
CA ASP A 102 -14.94 1.35 3.34
C ASP A 102 -14.21 0.53 4.43
N TRP A 103 -14.07 -0.77 4.22
CA TRP A 103 -13.28 -1.64 5.09
C TRP A 103 -11.84 -1.15 5.26
N TYR A 104 -11.17 -0.78 4.14
CA TYR A 104 -9.80 -0.25 4.17
C TYR A 104 -9.72 1.03 4.98
N PHE A 105 -10.65 1.98 4.76
CA PHE A 105 -10.68 3.22 5.50
C PHE A 105 -10.94 3.03 7.00
N ASP A 106 -11.80 2.07 7.35
CA ASP A 106 -12.09 1.75 8.75
C ASP A 106 -10.88 1.14 9.46
N ILE A 107 -10.25 0.10 8.88
CA ILE A 107 -9.12 -0.57 9.55
C ILE A 107 -7.88 0.31 9.60
N CYS A 108 -7.71 1.21 8.63
CA CYS A 108 -6.58 2.14 8.56
C CYS A 108 -6.88 3.49 9.20
N GLN A 109 -8.05 3.68 9.81
CA GLN A 109 -8.45 4.91 10.52
C GLN A 109 -8.26 6.16 9.64
N MET A 110 -8.68 6.07 8.38
CA MET A 110 -8.52 7.13 7.38
C MET A 110 -9.73 8.07 7.28
N ASN A 111 -10.80 7.77 8.02
CA ASN A 111 -12.02 8.58 8.11
C ASN A 111 -11.84 9.77 9.06
#